data_AF-A0A178APD2-F1
#
_entry.id   AF-A0A178APD2-F1
#
_cell.length_a   1.000
_cell.length_b   1.000
_cell.length_c   1.000
_cell.angle_alpha   90.00
_cell.angle_beta   90.00
_cell.angle_gamma   90.00
#
_symmetry.space_group_name_H-M   'P 1'
#
loop_
_entity.id
_entity.type
_entity.pdbx_description
1 polymer ?
#
loop_
_entity_poly.entity_id
_entity_poly.type
_entity_poly.pdbx_seq_one_letter_code
_entity_poly.pdbx_strand_id
1 'polypeptide(L)'
;MIWSSGWLTEPSSKQDTLLTEPKSMQPPPSRQTCAFGEACSSREGGKEQGPDLCPWCKNICLFDLYKLADDLGPPYTGPVRRLVDAHRNHLERDFIERLNKPWPLPCAIKDPSMRDMPWRRNFNPEDDKPCSHVVHRGQLCQRCYAKAQEQGCEWLVKEFDGDRYGFPCVFEDARLRRPQDLAWRRGPGEDADWEKDPRRGHAPCGRRPRRYQLCQKCYTRMNEMRGFGRFFDETHGILRRQYR
;
A
#
# COMPACT_ATOMS: atom_id res chain seq x y z
N MET A 1 -81.94 -7.04 41.06
CA MET A 1 -81.57 -6.72 42.46
C MET A 1 -80.09 -6.99 42.64
N ILE A 2 -79.37 -6.10 43.32
CA ILE A 2 -77.91 -6.10 43.64
C ILE A 2 -77.04 -5.68 42.43
N TRP A 3 -76.67 -4.39 42.27
CA TRP A 3 -75.65 -3.56 42.94
C TRP A 3 -74.20 -3.77 42.45
N SER A 4 -73.63 -2.67 41.95
CA SER A 4 -72.26 -2.17 42.18
C SER A 4 -71.13 -2.43 41.17
N SER A 5 -70.81 -1.34 40.46
CA SER A 5 -69.53 -0.59 40.51
C SER A 5 -68.26 -1.21 39.93
N GLY A 6 -67.66 -0.49 38.98
CA GLY A 6 -66.19 -0.42 38.90
C GLY A 6 -65.55 -0.06 37.56
N TRP A 7 -65.17 1.21 37.42
CA TRP A 7 -64.01 1.74 36.68
C TRP A 7 -64.07 1.97 35.15
N LEU A 8 -64.33 3.24 34.80
CA LEU A 8 -63.53 4.16 33.92
C LEU A 8 -62.39 3.50 33.11
N THR A 9 -62.25 3.69 31.79
CA THR A 9 -62.08 4.97 31.07
C THR A 9 -62.37 4.86 29.57
N GLU A 10 -62.68 6.02 28.96
CA GLU A 10 -62.96 6.26 27.53
C GLU A 10 -61.78 5.93 26.58
N PRO A 11 -62.06 5.57 25.31
CA PRO A 11 -61.08 5.56 24.23
C PRO A 11 -61.04 6.94 23.54
N SER A 12 -60.00 7.73 23.77
CA SER A 12 -59.79 8.98 23.01
C SER A 12 -58.90 8.76 21.79
N SER A 13 -59.55 8.95 20.65
CA SER A 13 -59.07 9.47 19.36
C SER A 13 -57.68 9.09 18.84
N LYS A 14 -57.73 8.41 17.69
CA LYS A 14 -56.66 8.28 16.71
C LYS A 14 -56.13 9.67 16.31
N GLN A 15 -54.83 9.88 16.41
CA GLN A 15 -54.12 10.88 15.60
C GLN A 15 -53.08 10.14 14.77
N ASP A 16 -53.29 10.19 13.45
CA ASP A 16 -52.38 9.74 12.42
C ASP A 16 -51.09 10.57 12.48
N THR A 17 -50.02 10.01 13.04
CA THR A 17 -48.68 10.56 12.92
C THR A 17 -48.03 9.95 11.68
N LEU A 18 -48.05 10.70 10.58
CA LEU A 18 -47.21 10.49 9.40
C LEU A 18 -45.73 10.45 9.84
N LEU A 19 -45.19 9.24 9.95
CA LEU A 19 -43.75 9.00 10.07
C LEU A 19 -43.10 9.49 8.78
N THR A 20 -42.50 10.68 8.85
CA THR A 20 -41.63 11.19 7.80
C THR A 20 -40.34 10.39 7.90
N GLU A 21 -40.06 9.56 6.90
CA GLU A 21 -38.79 8.84 6.81
C GLU A 21 -37.62 9.83 6.90
N PRO A 22 -36.55 9.52 7.67
CA PRO A 22 -35.37 10.37 7.68
C PRO A 22 -34.75 10.36 6.29
N LYS A 23 -34.86 11.52 5.62
CA LYS A 23 -34.17 11.86 4.39
C LYS A 23 -32.72 11.41 4.53
N SER A 24 -32.33 10.40 3.77
CA SER A 24 -30.95 9.90 3.70
C SER A 24 -30.04 11.11 3.50
N MET A 25 -29.27 11.48 4.52
CA MET A 25 -28.27 12.53 4.38
C MET A 25 -27.26 12.00 3.36
N GLN A 26 -27.36 12.48 2.13
CA GLN A 26 -26.29 12.28 1.16
C GLN A 26 -25.00 12.78 1.81
N PRO A 27 -23.90 12.03 1.72
CA PRO A 27 -22.61 12.52 2.20
C PRO A 27 -22.33 13.88 1.55
N PRO A 28 -21.77 14.86 2.28
CA PRO A 28 -21.51 16.17 1.74
C PRO A 28 -20.72 16.04 0.44
N PRO A 29 -21.07 16.80 -0.62
CA PRO A 29 -20.40 16.69 -1.90
C PRO A 29 -18.89 16.79 -1.67
N SER A 30 -18.15 15.85 -2.26
CA SER A 30 -16.68 15.81 -2.23
C SER A 30 -16.15 17.23 -2.31
N ARG A 31 -15.30 17.66 -1.36
CA ARG A 31 -14.80 19.04 -1.29
C ARG A 31 -14.41 19.49 -2.71
N GLN A 32 -15.23 20.39 -3.28
CA GLN A 32 -15.00 20.97 -4.60
C GLN A 32 -13.79 21.92 -4.57
N THR A 33 -13.26 22.16 -3.37
CA THR A 33 -12.14 23.01 -3.11
C THR A 33 -10.84 22.21 -2.94
N CYS A 34 -9.72 22.82 -3.31
CA CYS A 34 -8.38 22.32 -3.06
C CYS A 34 -7.42 23.48 -2.82
N ALA A 35 -6.45 23.31 -1.93
CA ALA A 35 -5.41 24.33 -1.73
C ALA A 35 -4.52 24.59 -2.96
N PHE A 36 -4.56 23.72 -3.98
CA PHE A 36 -3.92 23.97 -5.27
C PHE A 36 -4.80 24.76 -6.24
N GLY A 37 -6.09 24.97 -5.94
CA GLY A 37 -7.00 25.71 -6.80
C GLY A 37 -6.99 25.19 -8.25
N GLU A 38 -6.80 26.10 -9.20
CA GLU A 38 -6.71 25.82 -10.63
C GLU A 38 -5.53 24.90 -11.00
N ALA A 39 -4.46 24.87 -10.19
CA ALA A 39 -3.33 23.95 -10.39
C ALA A 39 -3.64 22.50 -10.00
N CYS A 40 -4.82 22.22 -9.41
CA CYS A 40 -5.25 20.88 -9.09
C CYS A 40 -5.67 20.11 -10.36
N SER A 41 -4.85 19.17 -10.85
CA SER A 41 -5.14 18.43 -12.10
C SER A 41 -6.24 17.36 -11.99
N SER A 42 -7.11 17.43 -10.98
CA SER A 42 -8.22 16.47 -10.81
C SER A 42 -9.33 16.61 -11.87
N ARG A 43 -9.42 17.77 -12.53
CA ARG A 43 -10.30 18.05 -13.67
C ARG A 43 -9.75 19.23 -14.47
N GLU A 44 -10.27 19.42 -15.68
CA GLU A 44 -9.97 20.61 -16.49
C GLU A 44 -10.34 21.90 -15.74
N GLY A 45 -9.47 22.91 -15.78
CA GLY A 45 -9.61 24.15 -15.02
C GLY A 45 -9.41 24.03 -13.50
N GLY A 46 -9.08 22.83 -13.01
CA GLY A 46 -8.79 22.56 -11.61
C GLY A 46 -9.97 22.71 -10.65
N LYS A 47 -9.70 23.06 -9.40
CA LYS A 47 -10.71 23.14 -8.32
C LYS A 47 -10.81 24.56 -7.79
N GLU A 48 -11.91 24.85 -7.11
CA GLU A 48 -12.01 26.11 -6.36
C GLU A 48 -10.91 26.14 -5.28
N GLN A 49 -10.35 27.31 -4.99
CA GLN A 49 -9.30 27.42 -3.97
C GLN A 49 -9.87 27.08 -2.58
N GLY A 50 -9.19 26.20 -1.85
CA GLY A 50 -9.61 25.72 -0.53
C GLY A 50 -8.52 25.74 0.53
N PRO A 51 -8.86 25.47 1.79
CA PRO A 51 -7.91 25.48 2.90
C PRO A 51 -7.08 24.18 3.04
N ASP A 52 -7.42 23.10 2.33
CA ASP A 52 -6.82 21.77 2.49
C ASP A 52 -6.54 21.10 1.13
N LEU A 53 -5.67 20.09 1.12
CA LEU A 53 -5.47 19.21 -0.01
C LEU A 53 -6.72 18.36 -0.24
N CYS A 54 -7.21 18.34 -1.49
CA CYS A 54 -8.34 17.49 -1.84
C CYS A 54 -7.92 16.01 -1.88
N PRO A 55 -8.87 15.05 -1.85
CA PRO A 55 -8.54 13.62 -1.87
C PRO A 55 -7.71 13.18 -3.09
N TRP A 56 -7.96 13.78 -4.26
CA TRP A 56 -7.18 13.54 -5.48
C TRP A 56 -5.71 13.97 -5.30
N CYS A 57 -5.46 15.20 -4.80
CA CYS A 57 -4.09 15.66 -4.52
C CYS A 57 -3.40 14.80 -3.47
N LYS A 58 -4.15 14.31 -2.47
CA LYS A 58 -3.59 13.38 -1.47
C LYS A 58 -3.12 12.07 -2.12
N ASN A 59 -3.55 11.71 -3.35
CA ASN A 59 -3.09 10.55 -4.11
C ASN A 59 -1.82 10.78 -4.96
N ILE A 60 -1.41 12.02 -5.16
CA ILE A 60 -0.14 12.35 -5.83
C ILE A 60 1.05 12.01 -4.93
N CYS A 61 2.20 11.69 -5.53
CA CYS A 61 3.42 11.50 -4.78
C CYS A 61 3.89 12.81 -4.11
N LEU A 62 4.55 12.70 -2.95
CA LEU A 62 4.98 13.90 -2.21
C LEU A 62 5.94 14.79 -3.00
N PHE A 63 6.79 14.21 -3.84
CA PHE A 63 7.73 14.95 -4.69
C PHE A 63 6.98 15.89 -5.64
N ASP A 64 5.98 15.39 -6.36
CA ASP A 64 5.18 16.20 -7.28
C ASP A 64 4.29 17.20 -6.53
N LEU A 65 3.82 16.87 -5.33
CA LEU A 65 3.09 17.83 -4.49
C LEU A 65 3.96 19.04 -4.09
N TYR A 66 5.22 18.82 -3.72
CA TYR A 66 6.13 19.93 -3.44
C TYR A 66 6.43 20.73 -4.70
N LYS A 67 6.67 20.06 -5.84
CA LYS A 67 6.89 20.73 -7.12
C LYS A 67 5.70 21.62 -7.50
N LEU A 68 4.48 21.08 -7.43
CA LEU A 68 3.26 21.85 -7.68
C LEU A 68 3.14 23.05 -6.73
N ALA A 69 3.54 22.90 -5.46
CA ALA A 69 3.47 24.00 -4.50
C ALA A 69 4.50 25.10 -4.82
N ASP A 70 5.67 24.72 -5.31
CA ASP A 70 6.71 25.65 -5.77
C ASP A 70 6.27 26.39 -7.03
N ASP A 71 5.64 25.68 -7.98
CA ASP A 71 5.14 26.24 -9.25
C ASP A 71 4.01 27.27 -9.06
N LEU A 72 3.28 27.25 -7.93
CA LEU A 72 2.27 28.27 -7.62
C LEU A 72 2.85 29.69 -7.40
N GLY A 73 4.12 29.78 -7.00
CA GLY A 73 4.77 31.04 -6.66
C GLY A 73 4.18 31.78 -5.43
N PRO A 74 4.82 32.89 -5.01
CA PRO A 74 4.31 33.74 -3.94
C PRO A 74 2.97 34.40 -4.30
N PRO A 75 2.05 34.59 -3.32
CA PRO A 75 2.18 34.27 -1.89
C PRO A 75 1.77 32.83 -1.53
N TYR A 76 1.39 32.00 -2.50
CA TYR A 76 0.72 30.71 -2.26
C TYR A 76 1.68 29.56 -1.90
N THR A 77 2.93 29.59 -2.37
CA THR A 77 3.93 28.53 -2.11
C THR A 77 4.06 28.19 -0.62
N GLY A 78 4.25 29.20 0.24
CA GLY A 78 4.47 28.98 1.68
C GLY A 78 3.30 28.26 2.37
N PRO A 79 2.06 28.79 2.29
CA PRO A 79 0.87 28.13 2.81
C PRO A 79 0.65 26.71 2.28
N VAL A 80 0.78 26.49 0.97
CA VAL A 80 0.51 25.18 0.36
C VAL A 80 1.58 24.16 0.73
N ARG A 81 2.88 24.53 0.76
CA ARG A 81 3.96 23.65 1.26
C ARG A 81 3.70 23.17 2.68
N ARG A 82 3.19 24.02 3.58
CA ARG A 82 2.83 23.62 4.95
C ARG A 82 1.73 22.56 4.99
N LEU A 83 0.78 22.59 4.05
CA LEU A 83 -0.25 21.55 3.93
C LEU A 83 0.33 20.22 3.41
N VAL A 84 1.28 20.28 2.46
CA VAL A 84 2.03 19.10 2.01
C VAL A 84 2.86 18.51 3.15
N ASP A 85 3.53 19.34 3.95
CA ASP A 85 4.27 18.91 5.15
C ASP A 85 3.34 18.26 6.18
N ALA A 86 2.18 18.87 6.45
CA ALA A 86 1.19 18.31 7.37
C ALA A 86 0.68 16.95 6.88
N HIS A 87 0.45 16.81 5.57
CA HIS A 87 0.07 15.54 4.97
C HIS A 87 1.17 14.48 5.11
N ARG A 88 2.43 14.82 4.80
CA ARG A 88 3.58 13.94 4.98
C ARG A 88 3.70 13.48 6.45
N ASN A 89 3.65 14.41 7.40
CA ASN A 89 3.77 14.12 8.83
C ASN A 89 2.61 13.26 9.33
N HIS A 90 1.41 13.40 8.75
CA HIS A 90 0.30 12.50 9.04
C HIS A 90 0.58 11.07 8.55
N LEU A 91 1.08 10.90 7.32
CA LEU A 91 1.45 9.57 6.79
C LEU A 91 2.57 8.91 7.61
N GLU A 92 3.57 9.69 8.02
CA GLU A 92 4.68 9.19 8.86
C GLU A 92 4.20 8.73 10.24
N ARG A 93 3.34 9.51 10.90
CA ARG A 93 2.75 9.12 12.20
C ARG A 93 1.86 7.90 12.08
N ASP A 94 0.96 7.86 11.10
CA ASP A 94 0.06 6.72 10.86
C ASP A 94 0.85 5.43 10.58
N PHE A 95 1.92 5.51 9.78
CA PHE A 95 2.80 4.37 9.52
C PHE A 95 3.51 3.87 10.78
N ILE A 96 4.11 4.75 11.57
CA ILE A 96 4.81 4.36 12.81
C ILE A 96 3.85 3.73 13.81
N GLU A 97 2.65 4.32 13.97
CA GLU A 97 1.63 3.78 14.86
C GLU A 97 1.21 2.36 14.45
N ARG A 98 1.01 2.13 13.14
CA ARG A 98 0.65 0.81 12.60
C ARG A 98 1.78 -0.21 12.67
N LEU A 99 3.05 0.21 12.65
CA LEU A 99 4.16 -0.73 12.86
C LEU A 99 4.23 -1.26 14.30
N ASN A 100 3.79 -0.45 15.27
CA ASN A 100 3.84 -0.79 16.70
C ASN A 100 2.57 -1.49 17.20
N LYS A 101 1.53 -1.56 16.36
CA LYS A 101 0.24 -2.18 16.69
C LYS A 101 -0.06 -3.29 15.67
N PRO A 102 -0.87 -4.30 16.00
CA PRO A 102 -1.30 -5.32 15.05
C PRO A 102 -2.39 -4.77 14.10
N TRP A 103 -2.15 -3.58 13.54
CA TRP A 103 -3.08 -2.89 12.65
C TRP A 103 -2.71 -3.13 11.19
N PRO A 104 -3.70 -3.12 10.29
CA PRO A 104 -3.44 -3.12 8.86
C PRO A 104 -2.48 -1.99 8.46
N LEU A 105 -1.54 -2.29 7.58
CA LEU A 105 -0.52 -1.35 7.10
C LEU A 105 -1.09 -0.44 6.00
N PRO A 106 -0.50 0.74 5.75
CA PRO A 106 -0.92 1.56 4.63
C PRO A 106 -0.50 0.91 3.30
N CYS A 107 -1.29 1.16 2.26
CA CYS A 107 -0.92 0.86 0.87
C CYS A 107 0.48 1.41 0.53
N ALA A 108 1.25 0.73 -0.33
CA ALA A 108 2.59 1.13 -0.74
C ALA A 108 2.66 2.58 -1.30
N ILE A 109 1.57 3.09 -1.90
CA ILE A 109 1.47 4.49 -2.35
C ILE A 109 1.49 5.48 -1.17
N LYS A 110 1.06 5.05 0.01
CA LYS A 110 1.02 5.86 1.24
C LYS A 110 2.14 5.51 2.21
N ASP A 111 2.80 4.36 2.06
CA ASP A 111 3.92 3.91 2.89
C ASP A 111 5.11 4.89 2.79
N PRO A 112 5.44 5.65 3.86
CA PRO A 112 6.52 6.64 3.82
C PRO A 112 7.90 6.04 3.48
N SER A 113 8.12 4.74 3.74
CA SER A 113 9.38 4.07 3.41
C SER A 113 9.59 3.84 1.92
N MET A 114 8.53 4.03 1.11
CA MET A 114 8.57 3.93 -0.35
C MET A 114 8.58 5.30 -1.03
N ARG A 115 8.77 6.41 -0.31
CA ARG A 115 8.59 7.77 -0.86
C ARG A 115 9.57 8.11 -1.98
N ASP A 116 10.78 7.55 -1.91
CA ASP A 116 11.87 7.84 -2.83
C ASP A 116 11.93 6.84 -4.00
N MET A 117 10.98 5.90 -4.09
CA MET A 117 10.97 4.89 -5.14
C MET A 117 10.55 5.50 -6.48
N PRO A 118 11.30 5.25 -7.58
CA PRO A 118 10.99 5.83 -8.88
C PRO A 118 9.58 5.54 -9.37
N TRP A 119 9.10 4.31 -9.21
CA TRP A 119 7.75 3.91 -9.61
C TRP A 119 6.65 4.73 -8.93
N ARG A 120 6.88 5.20 -7.71
CA ARG A 120 5.89 6.00 -6.97
C ARG A 120 5.76 7.40 -7.52
N ARG A 121 6.84 7.97 -8.06
CA ARG A 121 6.80 9.28 -8.74
C ARG A 121 6.00 9.22 -10.03
N ASN A 122 6.03 8.06 -10.70
CA ASN A 122 5.39 7.86 -11.99
C ASN A 122 3.99 7.24 -11.87
N PHE A 123 3.34 7.33 -10.71
CA PHE A 123 2.04 6.71 -10.51
C PHE A 123 1.07 7.62 -9.75
N ASN A 124 -0.07 7.88 -10.38
CA ASN A 124 -1.25 8.48 -9.79
C ASN A 124 -2.46 7.62 -10.20
N PRO A 125 -3.30 7.14 -9.26
CA PRO A 125 -4.49 6.36 -9.62
C PRO A 125 -5.59 7.17 -10.34
N GLU A 126 -5.42 8.48 -10.52
CA GLU A 126 -6.30 9.37 -11.30
C GLU A 126 -7.75 9.40 -10.81
N ASP A 127 -7.97 9.15 -9.52
CA ASP A 127 -9.26 9.27 -8.88
C ASP A 127 -9.11 9.81 -7.44
N ASP A 128 -10.24 10.17 -6.83
CA ASP A 128 -10.32 10.78 -5.50
C ASP A 128 -10.58 9.77 -4.37
N LYS A 129 -10.66 8.48 -4.68
CA LYS A 129 -10.95 7.43 -3.69
C LYS A 129 -9.73 7.24 -2.78
N PRO A 130 -9.96 7.02 -1.48
CA PRO A 130 -8.90 6.74 -0.54
C PRO A 130 -8.23 5.39 -0.82
N CYS A 131 -7.00 5.21 -0.34
CA CYS A 131 -6.36 3.90 -0.32
C CYS A 131 -6.93 3.05 0.82
N SER A 132 -7.20 1.78 0.55
CA SER A 132 -7.43 0.78 1.60
C SER A 132 -6.12 0.37 2.27
N HIS A 133 -6.24 -0.21 3.46
CA HIS A 133 -5.12 -0.83 4.16
C HIS A 133 -4.77 -2.21 3.58
N VAL A 134 -3.57 -2.68 3.90
CA VAL A 134 -3.00 -3.93 3.40
C VAL A 134 -2.42 -4.76 4.53
N VAL A 135 -2.21 -6.05 4.27
CA VAL A 135 -1.67 -7.00 5.27
C VAL A 135 -0.15 -6.88 5.35
N HIS A 136 0.51 -6.58 4.23
CA HIS A 136 1.96 -6.63 4.14
C HIS A 136 2.59 -5.29 3.78
N ARG A 137 3.76 -5.03 4.35
CA ARG A 137 4.58 -3.87 3.98
C ARG A 137 4.95 -3.92 2.50
N GLY A 138 4.89 -2.76 1.84
CA GLY A 138 5.15 -2.62 0.41
C GLY A 138 4.09 -3.21 -0.50
N GLN A 139 2.89 -3.53 0.01
CA GLN A 139 1.78 -4.04 -0.79
C GLN A 139 0.90 -2.88 -1.31
N LEU A 140 0.54 -2.92 -2.59
CA LEU A 140 -0.51 -2.08 -3.15
C LEU A 140 -1.87 -2.60 -2.69
N CYS A 141 -2.79 -1.72 -2.29
CA CYS A 141 -4.17 -2.16 -2.08
C CYS A 141 -4.81 -2.54 -3.42
N GLN A 142 -5.86 -3.36 -3.38
CA GLN A 142 -6.51 -3.91 -4.58
C GLN A 142 -6.87 -2.83 -5.62
N ARG A 143 -7.41 -1.69 -5.17
CA ARG A 143 -7.71 -0.55 -6.06
C ARG A 143 -6.45 -0.04 -6.77
N CYS A 144 -5.39 0.19 -6.02
CA CYS A 144 -4.14 0.76 -6.53
C CYS A 144 -3.43 -0.21 -7.48
N TYR A 145 -3.51 -1.51 -7.17
CA TYR A 145 -3.01 -2.55 -8.06
C TYR A 145 -3.79 -2.58 -9.38
N ALA A 146 -5.12 -2.59 -9.32
CA ALA A 146 -5.98 -2.54 -10.52
C ALA A 146 -5.70 -1.29 -11.37
N LYS A 147 -5.55 -0.11 -10.75
CA LYS A 147 -5.21 1.13 -11.46
C LYS A 147 -3.84 1.08 -12.14
N ALA A 148 -2.84 0.50 -11.49
CA ALA A 148 -1.54 0.31 -12.12
C ALA A 148 -1.61 -0.65 -13.32
N GLN A 149 -2.48 -1.68 -13.26
CA GLN A 149 -2.73 -2.58 -14.39
C GLN A 149 -3.46 -1.86 -15.54
N GLU A 150 -4.53 -1.11 -15.23
CA GLU A 150 -5.30 -0.32 -16.21
C GLU A 150 -4.41 0.68 -16.97
N GLN A 151 -3.49 1.34 -16.27
CA GLN A 151 -2.55 2.30 -16.84
C GLN A 151 -1.34 1.65 -17.53
N GLY A 152 -1.22 0.32 -17.55
CA GLY A 152 -0.11 -0.37 -18.20
C GLY A 152 1.26 -0.08 -17.58
N CYS A 153 1.31 0.14 -16.26
CA CYS A 153 2.54 0.52 -15.55
C CYS A 153 3.63 -0.57 -15.64
N GLU A 154 4.68 -0.35 -16.44
CA GLU A 154 5.75 -1.35 -16.63
C GLU A 154 6.49 -1.74 -15.35
N TRP A 155 6.62 -0.78 -14.41
CA TRP A 155 7.27 -1.01 -13.11
C TRP A 155 6.55 -2.08 -12.30
N LEU A 156 5.25 -2.30 -12.52
CA LEU A 156 4.47 -3.31 -11.80
C LEU A 156 5.03 -4.72 -12.06
N VAL A 157 5.39 -5.03 -13.31
CA VAL A 157 5.94 -6.35 -13.65
C VAL A 157 7.42 -6.46 -13.26
N LYS A 158 8.16 -5.34 -13.34
CA LYS A 158 9.61 -5.29 -13.12
C LYS A 158 9.99 -5.28 -11.63
N GLU A 159 9.19 -4.64 -10.79
CA GLU A 159 9.52 -4.37 -9.39
C GLU A 159 8.58 -5.03 -8.40
N PHE A 160 7.39 -5.47 -8.83
CA PHE A 160 6.42 -6.15 -7.98
C PHE A 160 6.22 -7.62 -8.38
N ASP A 161 5.82 -8.39 -7.39
CA ASP A 161 5.40 -9.78 -7.51
C ASP A 161 3.92 -9.85 -7.10
N GLY A 162 3.05 -9.76 -8.10
CA GLY A 162 1.65 -9.42 -7.87
C GLY A 162 1.53 -7.99 -7.35
N ASP A 163 0.84 -7.80 -6.24
CA ASP A 163 0.62 -6.49 -5.60
C ASP A 163 1.71 -6.13 -4.57
N ARG A 164 2.72 -6.99 -4.37
CA ARG A 164 3.78 -6.77 -3.35
C ARG A 164 5.09 -6.32 -3.97
N TYR A 165 5.64 -5.23 -3.44
CA TYR A 165 6.94 -4.72 -3.84
C TYR A 165 8.06 -5.73 -3.55
N GLY A 166 8.95 -5.89 -4.53
CA GLY A 166 10.03 -6.86 -4.55
C GLY A 166 9.54 -8.31 -4.71
N PHE A 167 10.48 -9.21 -4.89
CA PHE A 167 10.27 -10.64 -5.13
C PHE A 167 10.62 -11.45 -3.88
N PRO A 168 10.02 -12.63 -3.66
CA PRO A 168 10.43 -13.51 -2.59
C PRO A 168 11.91 -13.89 -2.74
N CYS A 169 12.56 -14.23 -1.61
CA CYS A 169 13.81 -14.95 -1.67
C CYS A 169 13.62 -16.23 -2.49
N VAL A 170 14.62 -16.62 -3.27
CA VAL A 170 14.63 -17.88 -4.03
C VAL A 170 14.19 -19.10 -3.22
N PHE A 171 14.57 -19.23 -1.94
CA PHE A 171 14.12 -20.34 -1.11
C PHE A 171 12.62 -20.33 -0.78
N GLU A 172 12.05 -19.13 -0.65
CA GLU A 172 10.63 -18.92 -0.36
C GLU A 172 9.77 -18.81 -1.62
N ASP A 173 10.37 -18.75 -2.80
CA ASP A 173 9.63 -18.68 -4.04
C ASP A 173 8.97 -20.03 -4.34
N ALA A 174 7.65 -20.10 -4.16
CA ALA A 174 6.88 -21.31 -4.39
C ALA A 174 6.97 -21.81 -5.84
N ARG A 175 7.25 -20.92 -6.80
CA ARG A 175 7.42 -21.27 -8.23
C ARG A 175 8.68 -22.10 -8.47
N LEU A 176 9.64 -22.08 -7.53
CA LEU A 176 10.92 -22.79 -7.57
C LEU A 176 10.96 -24.00 -6.61
N ARG A 177 9.80 -24.59 -6.29
CA ARG A 177 9.67 -25.80 -5.47
C ARG A 177 9.50 -27.07 -6.32
N ARG A 178 9.98 -27.09 -7.56
CA ARG A 178 9.81 -28.25 -8.45
C ARG A 178 10.83 -29.34 -8.09
N PRO A 179 10.57 -30.62 -8.39
CA PRO A 179 11.54 -31.71 -8.16
C PRO A 179 12.91 -31.47 -8.80
N GLN A 180 12.93 -30.76 -9.94
CA GLN A 180 14.14 -30.39 -10.70
C GLN A 180 15.02 -29.39 -9.93
N ASP A 181 14.43 -28.62 -9.00
CA ASP A 181 15.11 -27.58 -8.22
C ASP A 181 15.88 -28.16 -7.02
N LEU A 182 15.72 -29.46 -6.69
CA LEU A 182 16.32 -30.09 -5.52
C LEU A 182 17.85 -29.99 -5.49
N ALA A 183 18.52 -30.04 -6.64
CA ALA A 183 19.97 -30.03 -6.72
C ALA A 183 20.57 -28.70 -6.24
N TRP A 184 20.01 -27.57 -6.70
CA TRP A 184 20.46 -26.26 -6.21
C TRP A 184 19.80 -25.92 -4.87
N ARG A 185 18.66 -26.49 -4.47
CA ARG A 185 18.11 -26.23 -3.13
C ARG A 185 18.87 -26.93 -2.01
N ARG A 186 19.47 -28.08 -2.27
CA ARG A 186 20.27 -28.83 -1.29
C ARG A 186 21.74 -28.44 -1.29
N GLY A 187 22.27 -28.04 -2.44
CA GLY A 187 23.69 -27.74 -2.57
C GLY A 187 24.48 -28.97 -3.02
N PRO A 188 25.75 -28.80 -3.42
CA PRO A 188 26.54 -29.89 -3.98
C PRO A 188 27.17 -30.76 -2.89
N GLY A 189 27.09 -32.09 -3.04
CA GLY A 189 27.92 -33.05 -2.29
C GLY A 189 27.74 -32.99 -0.77
N GLU A 190 28.83 -32.72 -0.05
CA GLU A 190 28.91 -32.74 1.42
C GLU A 190 28.22 -31.54 2.11
N ASP A 191 27.84 -30.51 1.35
CA ASP A 191 27.11 -29.30 1.81
C ASP A 191 25.59 -29.41 1.55
N ALA A 192 25.04 -30.64 1.49
CA ALA A 192 23.68 -30.98 1.05
C ALA A 192 22.50 -30.37 1.83
N ASP A 193 22.77 -29.59 2.88
CA ASP A 193 21.75 -28.99 3.74
C ASP A 193 21.88 -27.46 3.83
N TRP A 194 22.37 -26.78 2.79
CA TRP A 194 22.46 -25.31 2.83
C TRP A 194 21.09 -24.59 2.96
N GLU A 195 19.98 -25.28 2.66
CA GLU A 195 18.62 -24.83 2.95
C GLU A 195 18.24 -25.00 4.41
N LYS A 196 18.84 -25.96 5.13
CA LYS A 196 18.43 -26.36 6.48
C LYS A 196 19.52 -26.18 7.54
N ASP A 197 20.69 -25.62 7.20
CA ASP A 197 21.83 -25.51 8.12
C ASP A 197 21.41 -24.89 9.47
N PRO A 198 21.30 -25.69 10.53
CA PRO A 198 20.78 -25.25 11.82
C PRO A 198 21.80 -24.40 12.58
N ARG A 199 23.08 -24.39 12.18
CA ARG A 199 24.17 -23.66 12.86
C ARG A 199 24.02 -22.14 12.75
N ARG A 200 23.21 -21.64 11.81
CA ARG A 200 23.11 -20.19 11.52
C ARG A 200 21.70 -19.59 11.65
N GLY A 201 20.70 -20.35 12.12
CA GLY A 201 19.35 -19.86 12.43
C GLY A 201 18.55 -19.31 11.23
N HIS A 202 17.38 -19.88 10.95
CA HIS A 202 16.49 -19.36 9.90
C HIS A 202 15.60 -18.25 10.43
N ALA A 203 16.13 -17.02 10.44
CA ALA A 203 15.25 -15.86 10.49
C ALA A 203 14.43 -15.77 9.18
N PRO A 204 13.17 -15.31 9.21
CA PRO A 204 12.34 -15.24 8.01
C PRO A 204 13.03 -14.51 6.86
N CYS A 205 12.91 -15.09 5.65
CA CYS A 205 13.45 -14.50 4.44
C CYS A 205 12.77 -13.16 4.12
N GLY A 206 13.58 -12.18 3.74
CA GLY A 206 13.09 -10.90 3.23
C GLY A 206 12.89 -10.91 1.71
N ARG A 207 12.08 -9.97 1.21
CA ARG A 207 11.89 -9.73 -0.23
C ARG A 207 13.09 -8.98 -0.85
N ARG A 208 13.27 -9.13 -2.17
CA ARG A 208 14.43 -8.65 -2.93
C ARG A 208 14.04 -7.84 -4.16
N PRO A 209 14.87 -6.90 -4.61
CA PRO A 209 14.57 -6.08 -5.77
C PRO A 209 14.58 -6.88 -7.09
N ARG A 210 15.27 -8.03 -7.15
CA ARG A 210 15.39 -8.84 -8.36
C ARG A 210 14.73 -10.21 -8.19
N ARG A 211 14.09 -10.68 -9.27
CA ARG A 211 13.59 -12.06 -9.38
C ARG A 211 14.74 -13.04 -9.22
N TYR A 212 14.42 -14.18 -8.60
CA TYR A 212 15.37 -15.28 -8.44
C TYR A 212 16.64 -14.88 -7.64
N GLN A 213 16.52 -13.89 -6.76
CA GLN A 213 17.62 -13.44 -5.91
C GLN A 213 17.54 -14.06 -4.52
N LEU A 214 18.69 -14.45 -3.98
CA LEU A 214 18.82 -14.79 -2.57
C LEU A 214 18.59 -13.57 -1.69
N CYS A 215 18.03 -13.84 -0.52
CA CYS A 215 17.95 -12.85 0.52
C CYS A 215 19.34 -12.57 1.11
N GLN A 216 19.63 -11.35 1.59
CA GLN A 216 20.96 -11.02 2.15
C GLN A 216 21.43 -12.05 3.19
N LYS A 217 20.54 -12.51 4.07
CA LYS A 217 20.84 -13.55 5.05
C LYS A 217 21.21 -14.89 4.39
N CYS A 218 20.46 -15.30 3.37
CA CYS A 218 20.74 -16.53 2.62
C CYS A 218 22.03 -16.40 1.81
N TYR A 219 22.25 -15.24 1.20
CA TYR A 219 23.47 -14.94 0.45
C TYR A 219 24.69 -15.02 1.35
N THR A 220 24.72 -14.29 2.48
CA THR A 220 25.83 -14.33 3.45
C THR A 220 26.04 -15.71 4.07
N ARG A 221 24.99 -16.54 4.16
CA ARG A 221 25.14 -17.93 4.60
C ARG A 221 25.86 -18.80 3.57
N MET A 222 25.55 -18.60 2.29
CA MET A 222 25.87 -19.56 1.24
C MET A 222 27.03 -19.14 0.34
N ASN A 223 27.34 -17.84 0.24
CA ASN A 223 28.33 -17.33 -0.72
C ASN A 223 29.75 -17.88 -0.46
N GLU A 224 30.04 -18.33 0.76
CA GLU A 224 31.30 -18.98 1.15
C GLU A 224 31.27 -20.51 1.01
N MET A 225 30.11 -21.11 0.74
CA MET A 225 29.97 -22.56 0.63
C MET A 225 30.47 -23.07 -0.73
N ARG A 226 31.06 -24.27 -0.73
CA ARG A 226 31.66 -24.83 -1.95
C ARG A 226 30.59 -25.03 -3.02
N GLY A 227 30.86 -24.50 -4.22
CA GLY A 227 29.96 -24.63 -5.36
C GLY A 227 28.78 -23.64 -5.38
N PHE A 228 28.78 -22.61 -4.53
CA PHE A 228 27.82 -21.49 -4.64
C PHE A 228 27.76 -20.91 -6.06
N GLY A 229 28.94 -20.57 -6.62
CA GLY A 229 29.07 -20.00 -7.97
C GLY A 229 28.55 -20.89 -9.09
N ARG A 230 28.35 -22.20 -8.84
CA ARG A 230 27.72 -23.13 -9.79
C ARG A 230 26.25 -22.81 -10.00
N PHE A 231 25.53 -22.46 -8.93
CA PHE A 231 24.08 -22.26 -8.95
C PHE A 231 23.69 -20.80 -8.95
N PHE A 232 24.48 -19.94 -8.30
CA PHE A 232 24.20 -18.53 -8.12
C PHE A 232 25.30 -17.66 -8.73
N ASP A 233 24.93 -16.44 -9.09
CA ASP A 233 25.86 -15.35 -9.35
C ASP A 233 26.55 -14.94 -8.04
N GLU A 234 27.88 -14.85 -8.07
CA GLU A 234 28.71 -14.54 -6.90
C GLU A 234 28.61 -13.09 -6.46
N THR A 235 28.17 -12.17 -7.31
CA THR A 235 28.06 -10.75 -6.96
C THR A 235 26.73 -10.43 -6.27
N HIS A 236 25.63 -11.00 -6.77
CA HIS A 236 24.28 -10.60 -6.35
C HIS A 236 23.46 -11.74 -5.75
N GLY A 237 23.98 -12.97 -5.76
CA GLY A 237 23.24 -14.15 -5.30
C GLY A 237 22.01 -14.46 -6.16
N ILE A 238 22.06 -14.18 -7.46
CA ILE A 238 20.95 -14.46 -8.37
C ILE A 238 21.10 -15.88 -8.91
N LEU A 239 20.06 -16.70 -8.80
CA LEU A 239 20.04 -18.06 -9.32
C LEU A 239 20.34 -18.04 -10.83
N ARG A 240 21.23 -18.88 -11.34
CA ARG A 240 21.61 -18.90 -12.77
C ARG A 240 20.47 -19.40 -13.64
N ARG A 241 20.43 -18.94 -14.89
CA ARG A 241 19.32 -19.16 -15.83
C ARG A 241 18.94 -20.63 -16.01
N GLN A 242 19.90 -21.56 -16.00
CA GLN A 242 19.66 -22.99 -16.16
C GLN A 242 18.89 -23.65 -14.99
N TYR A 243 18.71 -22.94 -13.87
CA TYR A 243 18.03 -23.43 -12.67
C TYR A 243 16.74 -22.67 -12.35
N ARG A 244 16.31 -21.75 -13.24
CA ARG A 244 15.07 -20.97 -13.09
C ARG A 244 13.91 -21.64 -13.82
#